data_AF-A0A1W9MP76-F1
#
_entry.id   AF-A0A1W9MP76-F1
#
_cell.length_a   1.000
_cell.length_b   1.000
_cell.length_c   1.000
_cell.angle_alpha   90.00
_cell.angle_beta   90.00
_cell.angle_gamma   90.00
#
_symmetry.space_group_name_H-M   'P 1'
#
loop_
_entity.id
_entity.type
_entity.pdbx_description
1 polymer ?
#
loop_
_entity_poly.entity_id
_entity_poly.type
_entity_poly.pdbx_seq_one_letter_code
_entity_poly.pdbx_strand_id
1 'polypeptide(L)'
;MSVFSSEYILDELITLLFRRENYTEAVRFTDSILSAVKNEELVIEKISEDRFQRSWQLRKRLKDKPNISFTDIASMIIMQDLSIPYILTDDNHFIYIGFNFIKIP
;
A
#
# COMPACT_ATOMS: atom_id res chain seq x y z
N MET A 1 11.62 3.42 -14.40
CA MET A 1 10.34 2.81 -13.97
C MET A 1 10.12 3.28 -12.55
N SER A 2 9.01 3.96 -12.26
CA SER A 2 8.76 4.50 -10.93
C SER A 2 8.10 3.42 -10.06
N VAL A 3 8.61 3.21 -8.85
CA VAL A 3 8.03 2.30 -7.85
C VAL A 3 7.22 3.14 -6.88
N PHE A 4 6.01 2.69 -6.57
CA PHE A 4 5.08 3.39 -5.68
C PHE A 4 4.72 2.50 -4.50
N SER A 5 4.51 3.13 -3.35
CA SER A 5 3.84 2.57 -2.18
C SER A 5 3.02 3.68 -1.51
N SER A 6 2.40 3.42 -0.36
CA SER A 6 1.61 4.40 0.39
C SER A 6 2.08 4.55 1.82
N GLU A 7 1.74 5.67 2.46
CA GLU A 7 2.05 5.88 3.89
C GLU A 7 1.38 4.84 4.80
N TYR A 8 0.24 4.27 4.40
CA TYR A 8 -0.41 3.18 5.16
C TYR A 8 0.37 1.87 5.06
N ILE A 9 0.89 1.52 3.86
CA ILE A 9 1.76 0.35 3.71
C ILE A 9 3.05 0.57 4.51
N LEU A 10 3.60 1.79 4.49
CA LEU A 10 4.80 2.11 5.26
C LEU A 10 4.56 2.00 6.78
N ASP A 11 3.44 2.50 7.28
CA ASP A 11 3.04 2.37 8.70
C ASP A 11 2.89 0.91 9.13
N GLU A 12 2.16 0.10 8.36
CA GLU A 12 1.99 -1.32 8.64
C GLU A 12 3.32 -2.08 8.59
N LEU A 13 4.17 -1.78 7.60
CA LEU A 13 5.49 -2.40 7.45
C LEU A 13 6.41 -2.07 8.62
N ILE A 14 6.54 -0.80 8.99
CA ILE A 14 7.36 -0.38 10.14
C ILE A 14 6.85 -1.07 11.41
N THR A 15 5.54 -1.03 11.65
CA THR A 15 4.93 -1.71 12.80
C THR A 15 5.22 -3.21 12.80
N LEU A 16 5.18 -3.86 11.63
CA LEU A 16 5.46 -5.29 11.49
C LEU A 16 6.93 -5.61 11.77
N LEU A 17 7.86 -4.82 11.24
CA LEU A 17 9.31 -4.99 11.45
C LEU A 17 9.65 -4.94 12.93
N PHE A 18 9.17 -3.93 13.65
CA PHE A 18 9.44 -3.82 15.09
C PHE A 18 8.72 -4.88 15.95
N ARG A 19 7.71 -5.58 15.40
CA ARG A 19 7.07 -6.72 16.06
C ARG A 19 7.78 -8.05 15.82
N ARG A 20 8.42 -8.22 14.66
CA ARG A 20 8.97 -9.52 14.21
C ARG A 20 10.48 -9.60 14.28
N GLU A 21 11.16 -8.50 14.04
CA GLU A 21 12.62 -8.43 13.98
C GLU A 21 13.21 -7.84 15.25
N ASN A 22 14.52 -8.02 15.45
CA ASN A 22 15.22 -7.28 16.48
C ASN A 22 15.35 -5.79 16.10
N TYR A 23 15.52 -4.94 17.10
CA TYR A 23 15.56 -3.49 16.93
C TYR A 23 16.55 -3.03 15.85
N THR A 24 17.76 -3.58 15.84
CA THR A 24 18.82 -3.18 14.89
C THR A 24 18.43 -3.48 13.45
N GLU A 25 17.85 -4.67 13.20
CA GLU A 25 17.40 -5.05 11.86
C GLU A 25 16.19 -4.22 11.41
N ALA A 26 15.23 -3.97 12.30
CA ALA A 26 14.05 -3.15 12.01
C ALA A 26 14.43 -1.70 11.64
N VAL A 27 15.35 -1.10 12.40
CA VAL A 27 15.89 0.25 12.09
C VAL A 27 16.63 0.25 10.76
N ARG A 28 17.57 -0.68 10.55
CA ARG A 28 18.36 -0.75 9.31
C ARG A 28 17.48 -0.87 8.07
N PHE A 29 16.45 -1.72 8.13
CA PHE A 29 15.53 -1.92 7.03
C PHE A 29 14.69 -0.66 6.76
N THR A 30 14.16 -0.04 7.82
CA THR A 30 13.39 1.21 7.71
C THR A 30 14.22 2.35 7.12
N ASP A 31 15.46 2.53 7.58
CA ASP A 31 16.39 3.55 7.07
C ASP A 31 16.74 3.32 5.59
N SER A 32 16.80 2.06 5.15
CA SER A 32 17.03 1.71 3.74
C SER A 32 15.85 2.13 2.86
N ILE A 33 14.62 1.93 3.32
CA ILE A 33 13.41 2.42 2.62
C ILE A 33 13.44 3.95 2.54
N LEU A 34 13.66 4.63 3.66
CA LEU A 34 13.68 6.10 3.69
C LEU A 34 14.80 6.68 2.80
N SER A 35 15.92 5.98 2.70
CA SER A 35 17.00 6.33 1.78
C SER A 35 16.59 6.16 0.32
N ALA A 36 15.88 5.08 -0.04
CA ALA A 36 15.33 4.88 -1.39
C ALA A 36 14.31 5.99 -1.75
N VAL A 37 13.50 6.44 -0.79
CA VAL A 37 12.59 7.57 -0.97
C VAL A 37 13.35 8.87 -1.23
N LYS A 38 14.39 9.13 -0.42
CA LYS A 38 15.24 10.32 -0.57
C LYS A 38 15.98 10.34 -1.92
N ASN A 39 16.34 9.18 -2.44
CA ASN A 39 17.01 9.01 -3.73
C ASN A 39 16.04 8.95 -4.93
N GLU A 40 14.73 9.17 -4.70
CA GLU A 40 13.69 9.12 -5.74
C GLU A 40 13.53 7.74 -6.41
N GLU A 41 14.01 6.67 -5.77
CA GLU A 41 13.86 5.28 -6.22
C GLU A 41 12.49 4.70 -5.83
N LEU A 42 11.88 5.24 -4.77
CA LEU A 42 10.56 4.85 -4.26
C LEU A 42 9.71 6.10 -3.97
N VAL A 43 8.49 6.14 -4.50
CA VAL A 43 7.51 7.18 -4.18
C VAL A 43 6.55 6.68 -3.10
N ILE A 44 6.45 7.38 -1.98
CA ILE A 44 5.45 7.14 -0.94
C ILE A 44 4.30 8.12 -1.12
N GLU A 45 3.16 7.60 -1.59
CA GLU A 45 1.93 8.36 -1.73
C GLU A 45 1.29 8.60 -0.36
N LYS A 46 1.04 9.89 -0.06
CA LYS A 46 0.23 10.28 1.09
C LYS A 46 -1.24 10.09 0.77
N ILE A 47 -2.01 9.69 1.77
CA ILE A 47 -3.46 9.63 1.65
C ILE A 47 -3.98 11.05 1.85
N SER A 48 -4.56 11.61 0.79
CA SER A 48 -5.32 12.85 0.89
C SER A 48 -6.68 12.61 1.55
N GLU A 49 -7.29 13.68 2.06
CA GLU A 49 -8.66 13.60 2.60
C GLU A 49 -9.65 13.01 1.58
N ASP A 50 -9.56 13.42 0.30
CA ASP A 50 -10.41 12.86 -0.76
C ASP A 50 -10.21 11.34 -0.91
N ARG A 51 -8.95 10.89 -1.00
CA ARG A 51 -8.62 9.46 -1.10
C ARG A 51 -9.10 8.69 0.12
N PHE A 52 -8.97 9.25 1.32
CA PHE A 52 -9.49 8.67 2.55
C PHE A 52 -11.01 8.49 2.48
N GLN A 53 -11.76 9.55 2.14
CA GLN A 53 -13.21 9.51 2.05
C GLN A 53 -13.68 8.50 1.01
N ARG A 54 -13.06 8.46 -0.18
CA ARG A 54 -13.37 7.47 -1.22
C ARG A 54 -13.08 6.04 -0.78
N SER A 55 -11.96 5.83 -0.09
CA SER A 55 -11.62 4.54 0.51
C SER A 55 -12.68 4.10 1.54
N TRP A 56 -13.14 5.04 2.36
CA TRP A 56 -14.21 4.79 3.33
C TRP A 56 -15.55 4.44 2.66
N GLN A 57 -15.93 5.15 1.59
CA GLN A 57 -17.11 4.82 0.82
C GLN A 57 -17.00 3.42 0.17
N LEU A 58 -15.83 3.06 -0.35
CA LEU A 58 -15.59 1.75 -0.94
C LEU A 58 -15.65 0.64 0.11
N ARG A 59 -15.02 0.82 1.29
CA ARG A 59 -15.11 -0.15 2.40
C ARG A 59 -16.54 -0.48 2.79
N LYS A 60 -17.42 0.53 2.86
CA LYS A 60 -18.85 0.30 3.16
C LYS A 60 -19.57 -0.50 2.08
N ARG A 61 -19.15 -0.40 0.82
CA ARG A 61 -19.73 -1.16 -0.31
C ARG A 61 -19.25 -2.62 -0.31
N LEU A 62 -18.02 -2.87 0.11
CA LEU A 62 -17.40 -4.20 0.22
C LEU A 62 -17.82 -4.98 1.48
N LYS A 63 -19.10 -4.89 1.86
CA LYS A 63 -19.65 -5.55 3.05
C LYS A 63 -19.56 -7.09 2.99
N ASP A 64 -19.53 -7.64 1.79
CA ASP A 64 -19.39 -9.07 1.50
C ASP A 64 -17.92 -9.54 1.49
N LYS A 65 -16.96 -8.61 1.58
CA LYS A 65 -15.52 -8.89 1.56
C LYS A 65 -14.84 -8.29 2.80
N PRO A 66 -15.18 -8.75 4.01
CA PRO A 66 -14.73 -8.13 5.25
C PRO A 66 -13.21 -8.21 5.46
N ASN A 67 -12.54 -9.20 4.85
CA ASN A 67 -11.11 -9.49 5.02
C ASN A 67 -10.19 -8.52 4.26
N ILE A 68 -10.73 -7.71 3.34
CA ILE A 68 -9.93 -6.73 2.60
C ILE A 68 -9.64 -5.55 3.51
N SER A 69 -8.38 -5.32 3.85
CA SER A 69 -8.02 -4.29 4.82
C SER A 69 -8.36 -2.88 4.30
N PHE A 70 -8.43 -1.91 5.20
CA PHE A 70 -8.58 -0.51 4.78
C PHE A 70 -7.34 -0.03 4.00
N THR A 71 -6.16 -0.53 4.37
CA THR A 71 -4.89 -0.29 3.67
C THR A 71 -4.93 -0.78 2.22
N ASP A 72 -5.47 -1.97 1.98
CA ASP A 72 -5.64 -2.50 0.62
C ASP A 72 -6.57 -1.60 -0.19
N ILE A 73 -7.72 -1.23 0.38
CA ILE A 73 -8.71 -0.37 -0.26
C ILE A 73 -8.11 1.00 -0.61
N ALA A 74 -7.38 1.62 0.32
CA ALA A 74 -6.70 2.89 0.08
C ALA A 74 -5.64 2.78 -1.02
N SER A 75 -4.89 1.68 -1.04
CA SER A 75 -3.90 1.40 -2.08
C SER A 75 -4.56 1.29 -3.46
N MET A 76 -5.73 0.66 -3.57
CA MET A 76 -6.47 0.59 -4.84
C MET A 76 -6.93 1.96 -5.33
N ILE A 77 -7.39 2.83 -4.43
CA ILE A 77 -7.80 4.20 -4.77
C ILE A 77 -6.60 5.01 -5.28
N ILE A 78 -5.44 4.90 -4.62
CA ILE A 78 -4.20 5.53 -5.08
C ILE A 78 -3.82 5.03 -6.47
N MET A 79 -3.83 3.71 -6.68
CA MET A 79 -3.51 3.11 -7.98
C MET A 79 -4.45 3.57 -9.09
N GLN A 80 -5.75 3.71 -8.81
CA GLN A 80 -6.70 4.27 -9.77
C GLN A 80 -6.38 5.72 -10.13
N ASP A 81 -6.16 6.58 -9.13
CA ASP A 81 -5.88 8.00 -9.34
C ASP A 81 -4.62 8.20 -10.18
N LEU A 82 -3.62 7.36 -9.97
CA LEU A 82 -2.33 7.41 -10.66
C LEU A 82 -2.29 6.57 -11.95
N SER A 83 -3.40 5.89 -12.30
CA SER A 83 -3.47 4.98 -13.44
C SER A 83 -2.37 3.91 -13.44
N ILE A 84 -2.05 3.35 -12.26
CA ILE A 84 -1.03 2.30 -12.08
C ILE A 84 -1.71 0.94 -12.26
N PRO A 85 -1.42 0.19 -13.34
CA PRO A 85 -2.08 -1.08 -13.59
C PRO A 85 -1.38 -2.27 -12.93
N TYR A 86 -0.10 -2.14 -12.56
CA TYR A 86 0.72 -3.23 -12.04
C TYR A 86 0.81 -3.20 -10.52
N ILE A 87 0.70 -4.36 -9.87
CA ILE A 87 0.82 -4.49 -8.42
C ILE A 87 1.76 -5.63 -8.04
N LEU A 88 2.67 -5.36 -7.11
CA LEU A 88 3.45 -6.36 -6.41
C LEU A 88 2.79 -6.64 -5.05
N THR A 89 2.20 -7.82 -4.89
CA THR A 89 1.52 -8.20 -3.65
C THR A 89 1.44 -9.72 -3.54
N ASP A 90 1.54 -10.25 -2.32
CA ASP A 90 1.24 -11.67 -2.06
C ASP A 90 -0.28 -11.91 -1.91
N ASP A 91 -1.08 -10.85 -1.78
CA ASP A 91 -2.51 -10.91 -1.56
C ASP A 91 -3.32 -10.84 -2.87
N ASN A 92 -4.16 -11.85 -3.12
CA ASN A 92 -5.03 -11.90 -4.29
C ASN A 92 -6.27 -11.00 -4.17
N HIS A 93 -6.54 -10.36 -3.03
CA HIS A 93 -7.69 -9.45 -2.83
C HIS A 93 -7.80 -8.37 -3.91
N PHE A 94 -6.68 -7.87 -4.44
CA PHE A 94 -6.63 -6.82 -5.48
C PHE A 94 -7.21 -7.26 -6.83
N ILE A 95 -7.22 -8.56 -7.12
CA ILE A 95 -7.69 -9.10 -8.40
C ILE A 95 -9.23 -9.19 -8.41
N TYR A 96 -9.85 -9.41 -7.25
CA TYR A 96 -11.28 -9.75 -7.16
C TYR A 96 -12.25 -8.56 -7.07
N ILE A 97 -11.75 -7.32 -7.08
CA ILE A 97 -12.57 -6.11 -6.88
C ILE A 97 -12.95 -5.43 -8.20
N GLY A 98 -12.47 -5.94 -9.34
CA GLY A 98 -12.90 -5.48 -10.68
C GLY A 98 -12.16 -4.24 -11.18
N PHE A 99 -10.96 -3.97 -10.65
CA PHE A 99 -10.11 -2.86 -11.11
C PHE A 99 -9.07 -3.26 -12.16
N ASN A 100 -9.09 -4.52 -12.62
CA ASN A 100 -8.21 -5.04 -13.67
C ASN A 100 -6.70 -4.84 -13.41
N PHE A 101 -6.30 -4.88 -12.13
CA PHE A 101 -4.88 -4.84 -11.78
C PHE A 101 -4.16 -6.10 -12.26
N ILE A 102 -2.92 -5.91 -12.72
CA ILE A 102 -2.03 -6.95 -13.21
C ILE A 102 -1.01 -7.22 -12.11
N LYS A 103 -1.14 -8.37 -11.45
CA LYS A 103 -0.13 -8.83 -10.48
C LYS A 103 1.18 -9.14 -11.21
N ILE A 104 2.28 -8.56 -10.75
CA ILE A 104 3.63 -8.88 -11.22
C ILE A 104 4.33 -9.84 -10.25
N PRO A 105 5.28 -10.67 -10.73
CA PRO A 105 6.01 -11.64 -9.91
C PRO A 105 6.81 -11.02 -8.76
#